data_AF-A0A387FX40-F1
#
_entry.id   AF-A0A387FX40-F1
#
_cell.length_a   1.000
_cell.length_b   1.000
_cell.length_c   1.000
_cell.angle_alpha   90.00
_cell.angle_beta   90.00
_cell.angle_gamma   90.00
#
_symmetry.space_group_name_H-M   'P 1'
#
loop_
_entity.id
_entity.type
_entity.pdbx_description
1 polymer ?
#
loop_
_entity_poly.entity_id
_entity_poly.type
_entity_poly.pdbx_seq_one_letter_code
_entity_poly.pdbx_strand_id
1 'polypeptide(L)'
;MALSIKDPETEKLARALAARTGETITIATRRALEERLKRMGSQAKKAALLDDMEAMRRRLSALPVLDDRSPDEIIGYDENGIPN
;
A
#
# COMPACT_ATOMS: atom_id res chain seq x y z
N MET A 1 -21.23 22.09 2.14
CA MET A 1 -22.14 22.17 0.97
C MET A 1 -22.80 20.81 0.77
N ALA A 2 -24.06 20.78 0.32
CA ALA A 2 -24.78 19.54 0.06
C ALA A 2 -24.49 19.04 -1.36
N LEU A 3 -24.11 17.77 -1.50
CA LEU A 3 -23.99 17.10 -2.79
C LEU A 3 -25.40 16.68 -3.24
N SER A 4 -25.84 17.17 -4.40
CA SER A 4 -27.12 16.74 -5.01
C SER A 4 -26.84 15.74 -6.12
N ILE A 5 -27.27 14.49 -5.93
CA ILE A 5 -27.15 13.42 -6.93
C ILE A 5 -28.55 13.20 -7.51
N LYS A 6 -28.73 13.50 -8.81
CA LYS A 6 -30.00 13.33 -9.56
C LYS A 6 -30.00 12.03 -10.37
N ASP A 7 -29.40 10.98 -9.82
CA ASP A 7 -29.34 9.66 -10.44
C ASP A 7 -30.13 8.65 -9.58
N PRO A 8 -31.24 8.09 -10.10
CA PRO A 8 -32.11 7.18 -9.33
C PRO A 8 -31.39 5.91 -8.85
N GLU A 9 -30.42 5.41 -9.62
CA GLU A 9 -29.66 4.22 -9.26
C GLU A 9 -28.71 4.48 -8.09
N THR A 10 -28.04 5.64 -8.09
CA THR A 10 -27.20 6.06 -6.98
C THR A 10 -28.02 6.23 -5.69
N GLU A 11 -29.23 6.77 -5.78
CA GLU A 11 -30.13 6.87 -4.62
C GLU A 11 -30.50 5.49 -4.07
N LYS A 12 -30.85 4.53 -4.94
CA LYS A 12 -31.14 3.14 -4.54
C LYS A 12 -29.94 2.50 -3.84
N LEU A 13 -28.74 2.67 -4.38
CA LEU A 13 -27.51 2.14 -3.80
C LEU A 13 -27.23 2.76 -2.42
N ALA A 14 -27.38 4.08 -2.29
CA ALA A 14 -27.15 4.79 -1.03
C ALA A 14 -28.16 4.37 0.06
N ARG A 15 -29.43 4.19 -0.31
CA ARG A 15 -30.48 3.67 0.58
C ARG A 15 -30.21 2.23 1.00
N ALA A 16 -29.85 1.36 0.06
CA ALA A 16 -29.54 -0.03 0.34
C ALA A 16 -28.31 -0.16 1.26
N LEU A 17 -27.28 0.66 1.04
CA LEU A 17 -26.09 0.71 1.88
C LEU A 17 -26.45 1.15 3.30
N ALA A 18 -27.16 2.28 3.44
CA ALA A 18 -27.62 2.80 4.73
C ALA A 18 -28.46 1.77 5.51
N ALA A 19 -29.38 1.08 4.84
CA ALA A 19 -30.19 0.03 5.46
C ALA A 19 -29.35 -1.16 5.95
N ARG A 20 -28.31 -1.54 5.21
CA ARG A 20 -27.41 -2.64 5.58
C ARG A 20 -26.45 -2.26 6.70
N THR A 21 -25.99 -1.01 6.75
CA THR A 21 -25.04 -0.53 7.77
C THR A 21 -25.72 0.02 9.02
N GLY A 22 -27.04 0.26 8.98
CA GLY A 22 -27.77 0.90 10.08
C GLY A 22 -27.46 2.39 10.22
N GLU A 23 -26.96 3.01 9.16
CA GLU A 23 -26.53 4.41 9.16
C GLU A 23 -27.52 5.30 8.42
N THR A 24 -27.37 6.62 8.56
CA THR A 24 -28.08 7.55 7.68
C THR A 24 -27.49 7.49 6.27
N ILE A 25 -28.31 7.79 5.25
CA ILE A 25 -27.87 7.84 3.85
C ILE A 25 -26.62 8.70 3.69
N THR A 26 -26.57 9.86 4.36
CA THR A 26 -25.42 10.76 4.33
C THR A 26 -24.15 10.11 4.91
N ILE A 27 -24.24 9.44 6.07
CA ILE A 27 -23.09 8.79 6.71
C ILE A 27 -22.60 7.62 5.87
N ALA A 28 -23.51 6.76 5.44
CA ALA A 28 -23.21 5.60 4.60
C ALA A 28 -22.52 6.02 3.29
N THR A 29 -23.05 7.03 2.62
CA THR A 29 -22.49 7.54 1.36
C THR A 29 -21.11 8.14 1.57
N ARG A 30 -20.93 8.98 2.60
CA ARG A 30 -19.63 9.57 2.93
C ARG A 30 -18.58 8.49 3.22
N ARG A 31 -18.91 7.50 4.05
CA ARG A 31 -17.99 6.39 4.39
C ARG A 31 -17.63 5.56 3.15
N ALA A 32 -18.59 5.22 2.30
CA ALA A 32 -18.32 4.50 1.06
C ALA A 32 -17.36 5.25 0.13
N LEU A 33 -17.52 6.57 0.02
CA LEU A 33 -16.60 7.42 -0.76
C LEU A 33 -15.19 7.45 -0.14
N GLU A 34 -15.09 7.67 1.17
CA GLU A 34 -13.83 7.64 1.92
C GLU A 34 -13.10 6.31 1.74
N GLU A 35 -13.81 5.19 1.89
CA GLU A 35 -13.26 3.84 1.71
C GLU A 35 -12.81 3.57 0.27
N ARG A 36 -13.58 4.04 -0.71
CA ARG A 36 -13.20 3.87 -2.12
C ARG A 36 -11.94 4.68 -2.45
N LEU A 37 -11.87 5.93 -2.02
CA LEU A 37 -10.69 6.78 -2.17
C LEU A 37 -9.46 6.19 -1.47
N LYS A 38 -9.63 5.70 -0.23
CA LYS A 38 -8.55 5.03 0.52
C LYS A 38 -8.03 3.79 -0.21
N ARG A 39 -8.93 2.94 -0.72
CA ARG A 39 -8.54 1.74 -1.48
C ARG A 39 -7.76 2.10 -2.74
N MET A 40 -8.27 3.05 -3.53
CA MET A 40 -7.60 3.51 -4.75
C MET A 40 -6.21 4.10 -4.46
N GLY A 41 -6.11 4.96 -3.44
CA GLY A 41 -4.82 5.54 -3.04
C GLY A 41 -3.83 4.50 -2.54
N SER A 42 -4.28 3.49 -1.80
CA SER A 42 -3.41 2.42 -1.29
C SER A 42 -2.86 1.52 -2.39
N GLN A 43 -3.66 1.19 -3.41
CA GLN A 43 -3.23 0.35 -4.52
C GLN A 43 -2.18 1.05 -5.39
N ALA A 44 -2.41 2.32 -5.73
CA ALA A 44 -1.44 3.12 -6.49
C ALA A 44 -0.11 3.28 -5.74
N LYS A 45 -0.16 3.56 -4.43
CA LYS A 45 1.06 3.65 -3.59
C LYS A 45 1.81 2.32 -3.50
N LYS A 46 1.09 1.20 -3.38
CA LYS A 46 1.71 -0.13 -3.35
C LYS A 46 2.42 -0.46 -4.68
N ALA A 47 1.78 -0.15 -5.80
CA ALA A 47 2.39 -0.37 -7.12
C ALA A 47 3.68 0.46 -7.28
N ALA A 48 3.62 1.76 -6.97
CA ALA A 48 4.80 2.62 -7.02
C ALA A 48 5.95 2.14 -6.12
N LEU A 49 5.64 1.68 -4.90
CA LEU A 49 6.65 1.12 -4.00
C LEU A 49 7.33 -0.14 -4.59
N LEU A 50 6.55 -1.02 -5.23
CA LEU A 50 7.11 -2.23 -5.86
C LEU A 50 8.02 -1.88 -7.04
N ASP A 51 7.61 -0.91 -7.87
CA ASP A 51 8.43 -0.42 -8.98
C ASP A 51 9.75 0.18 -8.48
N ASP A 52 9.70 0.99 -7.41
CA ASP A 52 10.90 1.58 -6.79
C ASP A 52 11.83 0.49 -6.24
N MET A 53 11.29 -0.53 -5.57
CA MET A 53 12.07 -1.67 -5.07
C MET A 53 12.72 -2.46 -6.20
N GLU A 54 12.01 -2.68 -7.30
CA GLU A 54 12.56 -3.36 -8.46
C GLU A 54 13.67 -2.54 -9.13
N ALA A 55 13.47 -1.22 -9.28
CA ALA A 55 14.49 -0.31 -9.81
C ALA A 55 15.76 -0.31 -8.94
N MET A 56 15.61 -0.25 -7.61
CA MET A 56 16.74 -0.35 -6.67
C MET A 56 17.47 -1.69 -6.80
N ARG A 57 16.75 -2.81 -6.83
CA ARG A 57 17.35 -4.14 -6.99
C ARG A 57 18.13 -4.24 -8.29
N ARG A 58 17.56 -3.80 -9.42
CA ARG A 58 18.24 -3.80 -10.73
C ARG A 58 19.53 -2.99 -10.69
N ARG A 59 19.48 -1.79 -10.11
CA ARG A 59 20.65 -0.92 -9.95
C ARG A 59 21.74 -1.58 -9.11
N LEU A 60 21.38 -2.13 -7.95
CA LEU A 60 22.33 -2.80 -7.05
C LEU A 60 22.94 -4.04 -7.69
N SER A 61 22.15 -4.85 -8.40
CA SER A 61 22.65 -6.06 -9.06
C SER A 61 23.60 -5.81 -10.24
N ALA A 62 23.59 -4.59 -10.79
CA ALA A 62 24.48 -4.21 -11.88
C ALA A 62 25.84 -3.69 -11.38
N LEU A 63 26.01 -3.50 -10.06
CA LEU A 63 27.28 -3.05 -9.49
C LEU A 63 28.30 -4.20 -9.47
N PRO A 64 29.59 -3.90 -9.70
CA PRO A 64 30.64 -4.90 -9.59
C PRO A 64 30.81 -5.34 -8.13
N VAL A 65 31.14 -6.62 -7.93
CA VAL A 65 31.59 -7.13 -6.63
C VAL A 65 33.02 -6.62 -6.41
N LEU A 66 33.21 -5.78 -5.39
CA LEU A 66 34.53 -5.22 -5.03
C LEU A 66 35.26 -6.07 -3.98
N ASP A 67 34.50 -6.84 -3.22
CA ASP A 67 34.96 -7.71 -2.14
C ASP A 67 34.06 -8.93 -2.14
N ASP A 68 34.63 -10.10 -2.38
CA ASP A 68 33.94 -11.39 -2.51
C ASP A 68 34.01 -12.24 -1.24
N ARG A 69 34.57 -11.68 -0.16
CA ARG A 69 34.55 -12.31 1.16
C ARG A 69 33.11 -12.63 1.57
N SER A 70 32.97 -13.75 2.27
CA SER A 70 31.70 -14.12 2.87
C SER A 70 31.26 -13.08 3.92
N PRO A 71 29.96 -13.00 4.23
CA PRO A 71 29.47 -12.12 5.30
C PRO A 71 30.24 -12.30 6.61
N ASP A 72 30.58 -13.53 6.97
CA ASP A 72 31.31 -13.86 8.20
C ASP A 72 32.75 -13.33 8.17
N GLU A 73 33.44 -13.43 7.03
CA GLU A 73 34.79 -12.86 6.84
C GLU A 73 34.79 -11.33 6.74
N ILE A 74 33.69 -10.72 6.27
CA ILE A 74 33.51 -9.26 6.27
C ILE A 74 33.26 -8.75 7.69
N ILE A 75 32.42 -9.47 8.45
CA ILE A 75 32.07 -9.14 9.83
C ILE A 75 33.25 -9.43 10.77
N GLY A 76 34.06 -10.44 10.48
CA GLY A 76 35.30 -10.77 11.20
C GLY A 76 35.08 -11.49 12.52
N TYR A 77 33.88 -12.04 12.75
CA TYR A 77 33.56 -12.83 13.93
C TYR A 77 33.31 -14.28 13.53
N ASP A 78 33.83 -15.22 14.32
CA ASP A 78 33.53 -16.64 14.17
C ASP A 78 32.10 -16.95 14.64
N GLU A 79 31.68 -18.21 14.50
CA GLU A 79 30.37 -18.72 14.92
C GLU A 79 30.07 -18.51 16.42
N ASN A 80 31.09 -18.21 17.24
CA ASN A 80 31.00 -17.96 18.67
C ASN A 80 31.02 -16.46 19.02
N GLY A 81 31.11 -15.57 18.03
CA GLY A 81 31.19 -14.13 18.24
C GLY A 81 32.56 -13.66 18.72
N ILE A 82 33.63 -14.41 18.43
CA ILE A 82 35.01 -14.05 18.77
C ILE A 82 35.67 -13.45 17.52
N PRO A 83 36.38 -12.29 17.65
CA PRO A 83 37.14 -11.73 16.53
C PRO A 83 38.23 -12.71 16.08
N ASN A 84 38.31 -12.97 14.78
CA ASN A 84 39.36 -13.77 14.14
C ASN A 84 40.27 -12.89 13.29
#